data_AF-A0A961XS42-F1
#
_entry.id   AF-A0A961XS42-F1
#
_cell.length_a   1.000
_cell.length_b   1.000
_cell.length_c   1.000
_cell.angle_alpha   90.00
_cell.angle_beta   90.00
_cell.angle_gamma   90.00
#
_symmetry.space_group_name_H-M   'P 1'
#
loop_
_entity.id
_entity.type
_entity.pdbx_description
1 polymer ?
#
loop_
_entity_poly.entity_id
_entity_poly.type
_entity_poly.pdbx_seq_one_letter_code
_entity_poly.pdbx_strand_id
1 'polypeptide(L)'
;MGMDVYGQNPARSEGEYFRRNVWSWHPLADLCNDLAPQICRQCEDWHSNGGYGLDGEAAKVLGQLLKAKLVDGSISAYIEARERSLAALPDEVCSSCQDKQERQDRAALAGRRTEQVFLDFLNAEKVKQNGACLYCGGSGKRRPIECQYHVEVEDVQEFAEFLESCGGFEIC
;
A
#
# COMPACT_ATOMS: atom_id res chain seq x y z
N MET A 1 6.08 -0.18 7.60
CA MET A 1 5.11 -0.87 8.47
C MET A 1 4.49 -1.99 7.65
N GLY A 2 4.04 -3.08 8.27
CA GLY A 2 3.43 -4.23 7.59
C GLY A 2 2.24 -4.73 8.40
N MET A 3 1.52 -5.69 7.85
CA MET A 3 0.39 -6.32 8.51
C MET A 3 0.78 -7.73 8.89
N ASP A 4 0.63 -8.04 10.16
CA ASP A 4 0.85 -9.35 10.74
C ASP A 4 -0.52 -10.03 10.89
N VAL A 5 -0.75 -11.17 10.24
CA VAL A 5 -2.04 -11.86 10.24
C VAL A 5 -1.91 -13.19 10.95
N TYR A 6 -2.67 -13.36 12.02
CA TYR A 6 -2.58 -14.54 12.89
C TYR A 6 -3.82 -15.41 12.74
N GLY A 7 -3.61 -16.71 12.57
CA GLY A 7 -4.72 -17.67 12.55
C GLY A 7 -5.32 -17.92 13.93
N GLN A 8 -6.62 -18.18 13.96
CA GLN A 8 -7.35 -18.55 15.17
C GLN A 8 -7.61 -20.06 15.20
N ASN A 9 -6.92 -20.77 16.10
CA ASN A 9 -6.96 -22.24 16.20
C ASN A 9 -6.60 -22.94 14.87
N PRO A 10 -5.40 -22.67 14.33
CA PRO A 10 -5.00 -23.19 13.03
C PRO A 10 -4.92 -24.72 13.04
N ALA A 11 -5.39 -25.32 11.95
CA ALA A 11 -5.35 -26.77 11.77
C ALA A 11 -3.96 -27.27 11.34
N ARG A 12 -3.12 -26.37 10.79
CA ARG A 12 -1.78 -26.64 10.28
C ARG A 12 -0.89 -25.40 10.41
N SER A 13 0.43 -25.60 10.34
CA SER A 13 1.43 -24.54 10.44
C SER A 13 1.24 -23.39 9.44
N GLU A 14 0.77 -23.70 8.24
CA GLU A 14 0.53 -22.73 7.18
C GLU A 14 -0.57 -21.73 7.55
N GLY A 15 -1.49 -22.12 8.43
CA GLY A 15 -2.55 -21.26 8.94
C GLY A 15 -2.16 -20.47 10.19
N GLU A 16 -0.98 -20.66 10.76
CA GLU A 16 -0.60 -20.00 12.02
C GLU A 16 -0.34 -18.51 11.83
N TYR A 17 0.34 -18.15 10.75
CA TYR A 17 0.82 -16.79 10.53
C TYR A 17 1.03 -16.49 9.06
N PHE A 18 0.58 -15.31 8.64
CA PHE A 18 0.84 -14.73 7.34
C PHE A 18 1.30 -13.29 7.51
N ARG A 19 2.18 -12.82 6.63
CA ARG A 19 2.66 -11.43 6.70
C ARG A 19 2.86 -10.86 5.31
N ARG A 20 2.46 -9.60 5.16
CA ARG A 20 2.93 -8.73 4.08
C ARG A 20 3.27 -7.33 4.58
N ASN A 21 4.18 -6.67 3.88
CA ASN A 21 4.41 -5.24 4.12
C ASN A 21 3.18 -4.44 3.66
N VAL A 22 3.04 -3.19 4.12
CA VAL A 22 1.86 -2.35 3.81
C VAL A 22 1.65 -2.16 2.30
N TRP A 23 2.74 -2.04 1.53
CA TRP A 23 2.67 -1.82 0.08
C TRP A 23 2.10 -3.03 -0.67
N SER A 24 2.32 -4.23 -0.16
CA SER A 24 1.79 -5.48 -0.74
C SER A 24 0.45 -5.90 -0.14
N TRP A 25 0.21 -5.55 1.12
CA TRP A 25 -1.02 -5.95 1.82
C TRP A 25 -2.26 -5.23 1.30
N HIS A 26 -2.22 -3.90 1.13
CA HIS A 26 -3.44 -3.17 0.72
C HIS A 26 -4.00 -3.68 -0.62
N PRO A 27 -3.20 -3.88 -1.68
CA PRO A 27 -3.73 -4.42 -2.93
C PRO A 27 -4.20 -5.86 -2.85
N LEU A 28 -3.59 -6.69 -2.00
CA LEU A 28 -4.08 -8.05 -1.72
C LEU A 28 -5.46 -8.00 -1.04
N ALA A 29 -5.62 -7.11 -0.05
CA ALA A 29 -6.90 -6.88 0.61
C ALA A 29 -7.97 -6.33 -0.36
N ASP A 30 -7.62 -5.36 -1.21
CA ASP A 30 -8.51 -4.81 -2.24
C ASP A 30 -8.98 -5.92 -3.21
N LEU A 31 -8.04 -6.74 -3.69
CA LEU A 31 -8.33 -7.89 -4.55
C LEU A 31 -9.33 -8.85 -3.88
N CYS A 32 -9.15 -9.15 -2.59
CA CYS A 32 -10.08 -9.99 -1.85
C CYS A 32 -11.48 -9.34 -1.77
N ASN A 33 -11.54 -8.03 -1.48
CA ASN A 33 -12.81 -7.29 -1.39
C ASN A 33 -13.54 -7.22 -2.74
N ASP A 34 -12.82 -7.06 -3.84
CA ASP A 34 -13.40 -6.97 -5.19
C ASP A 34 -13.89 -8.32 -5.70
N LEU A 35 -13.13 -9.41 -5.47
CA LEU A 35 -13.51 -10.75 -5.94
C LEU A 35 -14.56 -11.42 -5.05
N ALA A 36 -14.60 -11.08 -3.77
CA ALA A 36 -15.42 -11.76 -2.77
C ALA A 36 -16.15 -10.81 -1.80
N PRO A 37 -16.84 -9.76 -2.28
CA PRO A 37 -17.38 -8.71 -1.42
C PRO A 37 -18.35 -9.24 -0.34
N GLN A 38 -19.10 -10.30 -0.66
CA GLN A 38 -20.06 -10.89 0.28
C GLN A 38 -19.40 -11.65 1.44
N ILE A 39 -18.18 -12.14 1.23
CA ILE A 39 -17.38 -12.80 2.28
C ILE A 39 -16.60 -11.73 3.05
N CYS A 40 -15.91 -10.84 2.32
CA CYS A 40 -14.99 -9.88 2.89
C CYS A 40 -15.66 -8.80 3.75
N ARG A 41 -16.94 -8.49 3.51
CA ARG A 41 -17.74 -7.57 4.36
C ARG A 41 -17.91 -8.02 5.83
N GLN A 42 -17.55 -9.25 6.16
CA GLN A 42 -17.60 -9.76 7.53
C GLN A 42 -16.39 -9.29 8.36
N CYS A 43 -15.30 -8.91 7.71
CA CYS A 43 -14.18 -8.20 8.34
C CYS A 43 -14.46 -6.70 8.23
N GLU A 44 -14.44 -6.00 9.36
CA GLU A 44 -14.81 -4.58 9.45
C GLU A 44 -13.80 -3.66 8.74
N ASP A 45 -12.50 -3.93 8.90
CA ASP A 45 -11.43 -3.14 8.29
C ASP A 45 -10.22 -3.99 7.95
N TRP A 46 -10.04 -4.25 6.65
CA TRP A 46 -8.89 -5.00 6.12
C TRP A 46 -7.60 -4.18 6.10
N HIS A 47 -7.67 -2.87 6.27
CA HIS A 47 -6.53 -1.95 6.07
C HIS A 47 -5.96 -1.44 7.39
N SER A 48 -6.38 -2.05 8.50
CA SER A 48 -6.00 -1.68 9.85
C SER A 48 -5.47 -2.88 10.64
N ASN A 49 -4.52 -2.63 11.52
CA ASN A 49 -3.98 -3.57 12.50
C ASN A 49 -4.84 -3.62 13.77
N GLY A 50 -6.15 -3.46 13.63
CA GLY A 50 -7.09 -3.30 14.73
C GLY A 50 -7.55 -4.61 15.38
N GLY A 51 -7.00 -5.76 14.98
CA GLY A 51 -7.48 -7.07 15.39
C GLY A 51 -8.72 -7.53 14.61
N TYR A 52 -8.99 -6.96 13.44
CA TYR A 52 -10.11 -7.37 12.57
C TYR A 52 -9.76 -8.60 11.75
N GLY A 53 -10.76 -9.37 11.32
CA GLY A 53 -10.56 -10.48 10.40
C GLY A 53 -11.83 -11.28 10.16
N LEU A 54 -11.65 -12.52 9.71
CA LEU A 54 -12.75 -13.43 9.36
C LEU A 54 -12.82 -14.61 10.35
N ASP A 55 -14.03 -15.15 10.55
CA ASP A 55 -14.18 -16.44 11.19
C ASP A 55 -13.68 -17.59 10.30
N GLY A 56 -13.58 -18.79 10.88
CA GLY A 56 -13.03 -19.95 10.17
C GLY A 56 -13.84 -20.44 8.97
N GLU A 57 -15.16 -20.21 8.95
CA GLU A 57 -15.98 -20.60 7.79
C GLU A 57 -15.74 -19.62 6.64
N ALA A 58 -15.86 -18.32 6.91
CA ALA A 58 -15.63 -17.27 5.93
C ALA A 58 -14.20 -17.29 5.38
N ALA A 59 -13.19 -17.45 6.24
CA ALA A 59 -11.79 -17.57 5.83
C ALA A 59 -11.58 -18.75 4.88
N LYS A 60 -12.12 -19.93 5.22
CA LYS A 60 -12.00 -21.13 4.39
C LYS A 60 -12.68 -20.96 3.03
N VAL A 61 -13.89 -20.39 2.99
CA VAL A 61 -14.61 -20.14 1.73
C VAL A 61 -13.84 -19.15 0.85
N LEU A 62 -13.25 -18.10 1.45
CA LEU A 62 -12.40 -17.15 0.72
C LEU A 62 -11.16 -17.86 0.15
N GLY A 63 -10.45 -18.68 0.94
CA GLY A 63 -9.28 -19.43 0.49
C GLY A 63 -9.60 -20.32 -0.72
N GLN A 64 -10.71 -21.06 -0.66
CA GLN A 64 -11.16 -21.92 -1.76
C GLN A 64 -11.50 -21.12 -3.02
N LEU A 65 -12.17 -19.96 -2.87
CA LEU A 65 -12.46 -19.07 -3.99
C LEU A 65 -11.17 -18.56 -4.64
N LEU A 66 -10.21 -18.08 -3.84
CA LEU A 66 -8.94 -17.58 -4.36
C LEU A 66 -8.18 -18.67 -5.11
N LYS A 67 -8.14 -19.91 -4.60
CA LYS A 67 -7.55 -21.05 -5.34
C LYS A 67 -8.26 -21.33 -6.66
N ALA A 68 -9.58 -21.29 -6.70
CA ALA A 68 -10.32 -21.45 -7.95
C ALA A 68 -9.99 -20.33 -8.96
N LYS A 69 -9.83 -19.09 -8.48
CA LYS A 69 -9.47 -17.92 -9.28
C LYS A 69 -8.02 -17.90 -9.76
N LEU A 70 -7.12 -18.54 -9.00
CA LEU A 70 -5.75 -18.80 -9.44
C LEU A 70 -5.75 -19.78 -10.61
N VAL A 71 -6.53 -20.87 -10.52
CA VAL A 71 -6.62 -21.90 -11.57
C VAL A 71 -7.29 -21.38 -12.84
N ASP A 72 -8.34 -20.57 -12.73
CA ASP A 72 -9.06 -20.03 -13.91
C ASP A 72 -8.36 -18.81 -14.55
N GLY A 73 -7.25 -18.33 -13.98
CA GLY A 73 -6.46 -17.20 -14.47
C GLY A 73 -7.04 -15.82 -14.15
N SER A 74 -8.15 -15.74 -13.40
CA SER A 74 -8.76 -14.45 -13.03
C SER A 74 -7.83 -13.59 -12.18
N ILE A 75 -7.00 -14.19 -11.32
CA ILE A 75 -6.04 -13.44 -10.49
C ILE A 75 -5.00 -12.74 -11.35
N SER A 76 -4.37 -13.46 -12.28
CA SER A 76 -3.39 -12.87 -13.20
C SER A 76 -4.02 -11.75 -14.04
N ALA A 77 -5.22 -11.99 -14.57
CA ALA A 77 -5.94 -10.97 -15.34
C ALA A 77 -6.27 -9.71 -14.51
N TYR A 78 -6.63 -9.87 -13.23
CA TYR A 78 -6.88 -8.77 -12.31
C TYR A 78 -5.60 -7.95 -12.06
N ILE A 79 -4.49 -8.63 -11.75
CA ILE A 79 -3.19 -7.98 -11.48
C ILE A 79 -2.74 -7.21 -12.72
N GLU A 80 -2.76 -7.82 -13.91
CA GLU A 80 -2.39 -7.16 -15.17
C GLU A 80 -3.27 -5.94 -15.48
N ALA A 81 -4.58 -6.02 -15.21
CA ALA A 81 -5.49 -4.89 -15.41
C ALA A 81 -5.18 -3.73 -14.45
N ARG A 82 -4.86 -4.04 -13.20
CA ARG A 82 -4.42 -3.06 -12.21
C ARG A 82 -3.10 -2.40 -12.61
N GLU A 83 -2.09 -3.18 -13.00
CA GLU A 83 -0.80 -2.67 -13.46
C GLU A 83 -0.94 -1.75 -14.68
N ARG A 84 -1.76 -2.15 -15.66
CA ARG A 84 -2.06 -1.32 -16.82
C ARG A 84 -2.68 0.02 -16.42
N SER A 85 -3.57 0.01 -15.42
CA SER A 85 -4.21 1.22 -14.91
C SER A 85 -3.20 2.12 -14.19
N LEU A 86 -2.33 1.55 -13.36
CA LEU A 86 -1.27 2.29 -12.67
C LEU A 86 -0.24 2.88 -13.64
N ALA A 87 0.14 2.14 -14.68
CA ALA A 87 1.06 2.61 -15.71
C ALA A 87 0.47 3.81 -16.49
N ALA A 88 -0.85 3.85 -16.66
CA ALA A 88 -1.55 4.94 -17.35
C ALA A 88 -1.73 6.20 -16.51
N LEU A 89 -1.51 6.14 -15.18
CA LEU A 89 -1.64 7.33 -14.33
C LEU A 89 -0.63 8.42 -14.74
N PRO A 90 -1.02 9.71 -14.75
CA PRO A 90 -0.10 10.80 -15.00
C PRO A 90 0.84 11.01 -13.80
N ASP A 91 2.03 11.57 -14.06
CA ASP A 91 2.90 12.04 -13.00
C ASP A 91 2.29 13.25 -12.28
N GLU A 92 2.42 13.29 -10.97
CA GLU A 92 1.95 14.36 -10.12
C GLU A 92 3.05 15.37 -9.82
N VAL A 93 2.64 16.61 -9.51
CA VAL A 93 3.56 17.62 -9.02
C VAL A 93 4.17 17.16 -7.70
N CYS A 94 5.48 17.31 -7.55
CA CYS A 94 6.15 16.97 -6.30
C CYS A 94 5.72 17.95 -5.19
N SER A 95 4.90 17.48 -4.25
CA SER A 95 4.42 18.29 -3.12
C SER A 95 5.55 18.94 -2.33
N SER A 96 6.65 18.24 -2.08
CA SER A 96 7.82 18.81 -1.41
C SER A 96 8.42 20.02 -2.15
N CYS A 97 8.44 19.96 -3.49
CA CYS A 97 8.89 21.08 -4.32
C CYS A 97 7.86 22.21 -4.33
N GLN A 98 6.57 21.88 -4.43
CA GLN A 98 5.48 22.85 -4.40
C GLN A 98 5.44 23.62 -3.07
N ASP A 99 5.46 22.91 -1.94
CA ASP A 99 5.50 23.50 -0.59
C ASP A 99 6.72 24.41 -0.39
N LYS A 100 7.84 24.08 -1.04
CA LYS A 100 9.05 24.91 -1.02
C LYS A 100 8.82 26.20 -1.80
N GLN A 101 8.25 26.12 -2.99
CA GLN A 101 7.94 27.29 -3.81
C GLN A 101 6.96 28.22 -3.09
N GLU A 102 5.87 27.68 -2.53
CA GLU A 102 4.88 28.47 -1.79
C GLU A 102 5.47 29.15 -0.54
N ARG A 103 6.44 28.50 0.14
CA ARG A 103 7.19 29.14 1.23
C ARG A 103 8.08 30.29 0.75
N GLN A 104 8.74 30.12 -0.39
CA GLN A 104 9.57 31.17 -1.00
C GLN A 104 8.72 32.36 -1.46
N ASP A 105 7.59 32.09 -2.11
CA ASP A 105 6.67 33.13 -2.59
C ASP A 105 6.07 33.92 -1.43
N ARG A 106 5.64 33.24 -0.35
CA ARG A 106 5.17 33.91 0.88
C ARG A 106 6.26 34.78 1.51
N ALA A 107 7.50 34.31 1.56
CA ALA A 107 8.62 35.09 2.10
C ALA A 107 8.91 36.33 1.23
N ALA A 108 8.80 36.22 -0.10
CA ALA A 108 8.96 37.33 -1.03
C ALA A 108 7.83 38.37 -0.89
N LEU A 109 6.56 37.92 -0.80
CA LEU A 109 5.42 38.82 -0.59
C LEU A 109 5.44 39.51 0.78
N ALA A 110 5.97 38.86 1.83
CA ALA A 110 6.04 39.42 3.17
C ALA A 110 7.08 40.56 3.32
N GLY A 111 7.79 40.94 2.25
CA GLY A 111 8.65 42.12 2.21
C GLY A 111 9.89 42.08 3.13
N ARG A 112 10.19 40.95 3.77
CA ARG A 112 11.34 40.84 4.69
C ARG A 112 12.61 40.46 3.94
N ARG A 113 13.29 41.46 3.39
CA ARG A 113 14.75 41.43 3.28
C ARG A 113 15.33 41.67 4.67
N THR A 114 15.42 40.63 5.48
CA THR A 114 16.50 40.56 6.47
C THR A 114 17.51 39.57 5.94
N GLU A 115 18.76 40.00 5.90
CA GLU A 115 19.93 39.20 5.48
C GLU A 115 19.99 37.85 6.21
N GLN A 116 19.43 37.79 7.43
CA GLN A 116 19.21 36.58 8.19
C GLN A 116 18.24 35.58 7.55
N VAL A 117 17.15 36.02 6.91
CA VAL A 117 16.21 35.11 6.20
C VAL A 117 16.86 34.54 4.95
N PHE A 118 17.72 35.30 4.27
CA PHE A 118 18.51 34.78 3.14
C PHE A 118 19.53 33.74 3.61
N LEU A 119 20.23 33.99 4.72
CA LEU A 119 21.16 33.04 5.35
C LEU A 119 20.45 31.80 5.93
N ASP A 120 19.26 31.94 6.50
CA ASP A 120 18.45 30.83 7.01
C ASP A 120 17.87 30.01 5.85
N PHE A 121 17.54 30.63 4.70
CA PHE A 121 17.17 29.92 3.47
C PHE A 121 18.33 29.12 2.88
N LEU A 122 19.55 29.65 2.92
CA LEU A 122 20.77 28.95 2.52
C LEU A 122 21.10 27.81 3.51
N ASN A 123 20.92 28.03 4.82
CA ASN A 123 21.19 27.03 5.86
C ASN A 123 20.10 25.96 6.01
N ALA A 124 18.87 26.21 5.54
CA ALA A 124 17.80 25.21 5.49
C ALA A 124 17.90 24.26 4.29
N GLU A 125 18.96 24.36 3.49
CA GLU A 125 19.40 23.27 2.62
C GLU A 125 19.84 22.09 3.49
N LYS A 126 18.86 21.32 4.00
CA LYS A 126 19.09 19.92 4.36
C LYS A 126 19.76 19.28 3.15
N VAL A 127 21.04 19.01 3.35
CA VAL A 127 22.02 18.57 2.37
C VAL A 127 21.41 17.46 1.53
N LYS A 128 21.13 17.83 0.30
CA LYS A 128 20.77 16.95 -0.80
C LYS A 128 21.99 16.05 -1.06
N GLN A 129 21.81 14.78 -1.38
CA GLN A 129 22.83 14.12 -2.21
C GLN A 129 22.79 14.84 -3.57
N ASN A 130 23.80 15.64 -3.87
CA ASN A 130 24.05 16.26 -5.19
C ASN A 130 23.08 17.36 -5.69
N GLY A 131 22.42 18.15 -4.84
CA GLY A 131 21.69 19.32 -5.35
C GLY A 131 20.24 19.06 -5.81
N ALA A 132 19.79 17.80 -5.86
CA ALA A 132 18.44 17.38 -6.28
C ALA A 132 17.46 17.13 -5.11
N CYS A 133 16.15 17.27 -5.35
CA CYS A 133 15.12 16.91 -4.35
C CYS A 133 15.08 15.39 -4.16
N LEU A 134 15.12 14.91 -2.91
CA LEU A 134 15.15 13.47 -2.59
C LEU A 134 13.90 12.71 -3.04
N TYR A 135 12.78 13.40 -3.22
CA TYR A 135 11.49 12.77 -3.55
C TYR A 135 11.23 12.68 -5.06
N CYS A 136 11.78 13.61 -5.86
CA CYS A 136 11.55 13.65 -7.31
C CYS A 136 12.86 13.60 -8.13
N GLY A 137 14.02 13.46 -7.48
CA GLY A 137 15.32 13.53 -8.15
C GLY A 137 15.59 14.87 -8.84
N GLY A 138 14.83 15.92 -8.52
CA GLY A 138 14.92 17.22 -9.19
C GLY A 138 14.04 17.38 -10.43
N SER A 139 13.22 16.38 -10.81
CA SER A 139 12.30 16.50 -11.96
C SER A 139 11.12 17.44 -11.71
N GLY A 140 10.82 17.74 -10.44
CA GLY A 140 9.62 18.47 -10.03
C GLY A 140 8.33 17.65 -10.10
N LYS A 141 8.40 16.40 -10.56
CA LYS A 141 7.27 15.48 -10.70
C LYS A 141 7.57 14.11 -10.09
N ARG A 142 6.53 13.38 -9.70
CA ARG A 142 6.66 12.02 -9.15
C ARG A 142 5.54 11.14 -9.69
N ARG A 143 5.79 9.83 -9.74
CA ARG A 143 4.69 8.88 -9.86
C ARG A 143 3.73 9.06 -8.68
N PRO A 144 2.41 8.88 -8.89
CA PRO A 144 1.43 8.79 -7.82
C PRO A 144 1.85 7.72 -6.80
N ILE A 145 1.48 7.90 -5.52
CA ILE A 145 1.89 6.98 -4.44
C ILE A 145 1.28 5.58 -4.61
N GLU A 146 0.13 5.49 -5.26
CA GLU A 146 -0.59 4.28 -5.65
C GLU A 146 0.30 3.33 -6.46
N CYS A 147 1.24 3.88 -7.25
CA CYS A 147 2.20 3.10 -8.03
C CYS A 147 3.24 2.38 -7.17
N GLN A 148 3.34 2.67 -5.86
CA GLN A 148 4.23 1.95 -4.95
C GLN A 148 3.60 0.66 -4.42
N TYR A 149 2.27 0.56 -4.47
CA TYR A 149 1.53 -0.59 -4.00
C TYR A 149 1.43 -1.66 -5.10
N HIS A 150 1.75 -2.90 -4.77
CA HIS A 150 1.81 -4.03 -5.69
C HIS A 150 1.17 -5.28 -5.08
N VAL A 151 0.82 -6.26 -5.90
CA VAL A 151 0.41 -7.59 -5.45
C VAL A 151 0.78 -8.56 -6.55
N GLU A 152 1.41 -9.66 -6.16
CA GLU A 152 1.85 -10.71 -7.06
C GLU A 152 0.93 -11.93 -6.96
N VAL A 153 1.01 -12.83 -7.93
CA VAL A 153 0.23 -14.08 -7.92
C VAL A 153 0.61 -14.94 -6.70
N GLU A 154 1.89 -14.94 -6.34
CA GLU A 154 2.45 -15.65 -5.20
C GLU A 154 1.88 -15.14 -3.87
N ASP A 155 1.60 -13.84 -3.76
CA ASP A 155 0.97 -13.27 -2.56
C ASP A 155 -0.44 -13.86 -2.34
N VAL A 156 -1.20 -13.98 -3.43
CA VAL A 156 -2.55 -14.57 -3.40
C VAL A 156 -2.49 -16.06 -3.11
N GLN A 157 -1.49 -16.76 -3.66
CA GLN A 157 -1.30 -18.19 -3.41
C GLN A 157 -1.01 -18.48 -1.94
N GLU A 158 -0.01 -17.80 -1.37
CA GLU A 158 0.37 -17.99 0.04
C GLU A 158 -0.78 -17.62 0.97
N PHE A 159 -1.51 -16.53 0.68
CA PHE A 159 -2.66 -16.13 1.49
C PHE A 159 -3.82 -17.14 1.38
N ALA A 160 -4.08 -17.69 0.19
CA ALA A 160 -5.10 -18.72 0.02
C ALA A 160 -4.77 -20.02 0.76
N GLU A 161 -3.49 -20.39 0.85
CA GLU A 161 -3.01 -21.53 1.64
C GLU A 161 -3.19 -21.29 3.15
N PHE A 162 -2.85 -20.09 3.63
CA PHE A 162 -3.10 -19.65 5.00
C PHE A 162 -4.59 -19.76 5.36
N LEU A 163 -5.46 -19.16 4.55
CA LEU A 163 -6.91 -19.10 4.79
C LEU A 163 -7.59 -20.46 4.91
N GLU A 164 -7.11 -21.48 4.20
CA GLU A 164 -7.68 -22.83 4.30
C GLU A 164 -7.38 -23.53 5.63
N SER A 165 -6.35 -23.08 6.33
CA SER A 165 -5.83 -23.74 7.53
C SER A 165 -5.89 -22.90 8.79
N CYS A 166 -6.24 -21.61 8.70
CA CYS A 166 -6.10 -20.66 9.81
C CYS A 166 -7.17 -20.78 10.90
N GLY A 167 -8.34 -21.38 10.60
CA GLY A 167 -9.45 -21.51 11.56
C GLY A 167 -10.19 -20.20 11.86
N GLY A 168 -9.89 -19.15 11.08
CA GLY A 168 -10.24 -17.75 11.32
C GLY A 168 -8.94 -16.94 11.41
N PHE A 169 -9.00 -15.62 11.36
CA PHE A 169 -7.79 -14.81 11.52
C PHE A 169 -8.05 -13.42 12.11
N GLU A 170 -6.98 -12.78 12.57
CA GLU A 170 -6.94 -11.37 13.00
C GLU A 170 -5.73 -10.65 12.38
N ILE A 171 -5.90 -9.37 12.05
CA ILE A 171 -4.87 -8.48 11.49
C ILE A 171 -4.31 -7.57 12.60
N CYS A 172 -2.99 -7.62 12.83
CA CYS A 172 -2.25 -7.03 13.94
C CYS A 172 -1.02 -6.21 13.49
#